data_AF-A0A9D6LY20-F1
#
_entry.id   AF-A0A9D6LY20-F1
#
_cell.length_a   1.000
_cell.length_b   1.000
_cell.length_c   1.000
_cell.angle_alpha   90.00
_cell.angle_beta   90.00
_cell.angle_gamma   90.00
#
_symmetry.space_group_name_H-M   'P 1'
#
loop_
_entity.id
_entity.type
_entity.pdbx_description
1 polymer ?
#
loop_
_entity_poly.entity_id
_entity_poly.type
_entity_poly.pdbx_seq_one_letter_code
_entity_poly.pdbx_strand_id
1 'polypeptide(L)'
;MAHAANAHAQASLAYAQAREEANALAHARNALTWFMQLQMLPRASNFYNAITQTMNANGMKSAAAELQKEFGDRVSVAGAPSIASRGKLPPKCPQCAAPVRSDEVEWIDNDSAECNYCGSVIQTEE
;
A
#
# COMPACT_ATOMS: atom_id res chain seq x y z
N MET A 1 -4.58 -11.52 12.48
CA MET A 1 -5.50 -10.49 11.96
C MET A 1 -4.83 -9.57 10.94
N ALA A 2 -3.62 -9.07 11.18
CA ALA A 2 -2.86 -8.30 10.18
C ALA A 2 -2.67 -9.01 8.82
N HIS A 3 -2.51 -10.34 8.82
CA HIS A 3 -2.38 -11.12 7.58
C HIS A 3 -3.63 -11.02 6.67
N ALA A 4 -4.84 -10.95 7.24
CA ALA A 4 -6.08 -10.80 6.48
C ALA A 4 -6.17 -9.42 5.82
N ALA A 5 -5.76 -8.35 6.52
CA ALA A 5 -5.68 -7.01 5.96
C ALA A 5 -4.72 -6.95 4.76
N ASN A 6 -3.55 -7.60 4.87
CA ASN A 6 -2.59 -7.70 3.77
C ASN A 6 -3.14 -8.52 2.60
N ALA A 7 -3.89 -9.60 2.84
CA ALA A 7 -4.50 -10.38 1.77
C ALA A 7 -5.55 -9.55 0.99
N HIS A 8 -6.38 -8.77 1.69
CA HIS A 8 -7.30 -7.84 1.03
C HIS A 8 -6.57 -6.76 0.22
N ALA A 9 -5.49 -6.19 0.76
CA ALA A 9 -4.69 -5.19 0.05
C ALA A 9 -4.10 -5.77 -1.25
N GLN A 10 -3.48 -6.95 -1.18
CA GLN A 10 -2.93 -7.64 -2.36
C GLN A 10 -4.01 -7.98 -3.39
N ALA A 11 -5.15 -8.52 -2.95
CA ALA A 11 -6.26 -8.85 -3.84
C ALA A 11 -6.79 -7.62 -4.56
N SER A 12 -6.94 -6.48 -3.86
CA SER A 12 -7.42 -5.25 -4.48
C SER A 12 -6.51 -4.75 -5.60
N LEU A 13 -5.19 -4.84 -5.42
CA LEU A 13 -4.20 -4.45 -6.42
C LEU A 13 -4.23 -5.38 -7.63
N ALA A 14 -4.37 -6.69 -7.40
CA ALA A 14 -4.50 -7.67 -8.47
C ALA A 14 -5.77 -7.43 -9.30
N TYR A 15 -6.92 -7.21 -8.66
CA TYR A 15 -8.16 -6.88 -9.36
C TYR A 15 -8.09 -5.54 -10.09
N ALA A 16 -7.39 -4.55 -9.51
CA ALA A 16 -7.19 -3.27 -10.19
C ALA A 16 -6.33 -3.43 -11.46
N GLN A 17 -5.30 -4.28 -11.42
CA GLN A 17 -4.52 -4.61 -12.62
C GLN A 17 -5.35 -5.39 -13.65
N ALA A 18 -6.24 -6.27 -13.20
CA ALA A 18 -7.19 -7.00 -14.04
C ALA A 18 -8.37 -6.14 -14.54
N ARG A 19 -8.47 -4.87 -14.11
CA ARG A 19 -9.57 -3.92 -14.40
C ARG A 19 -10.94 -4.41 -13.93
N GLU A 20 -10.97 -5.22 -12.89
CA GLU A 20 -12.18 -5.67 -12.22
C GLU A 20 -12.57 -4.67 -11.11
N GLU A 21 -13.24 -3.59 -11.52
CA GLU A 21 -13.50 -2.43 -10.66
C GLU A 21 -14.23 -2.77 -9.36
N ALA A 22 -15.31 -3.55 -9.43
CA ALA A 22 -16.13 -3.89 -8.27
C ALA A 22 -15.34 -4.70 -7.22
N ASN A 23 -14.54 -5.68 -7.67
CA ASN A 23 -13.72 -6.52 -6.80
C ASN A 23 -12.54 -5.72 -6.22
N ALA A 24 -11.88 -4.90 -7.04
CA ALA A 24 -10.81 -4.02 -6.59
C ALA A 24 -11.29 -3.09 -5.45
N LEU A 25 -12.45 -2.46 -5.65
CA LEU A 25 -13.04 -1.54 -4.68
C LEU A 25 -13.45 -2.25 -3.38
N ALA A 26 -14.14 -3.39 -3.47
CA ALA A 26 -14.59 -4.14 -2.30
C ALA A 26 -13.42 -4.59 -1.41
N HIS A 27 -12.35 -5.11 -2.02
CA HIS A 27 -11.16 -5.52 -1.29
C HIS A 27 -10.38 -4.32 -0.71
N ALA A 28 -10.33 -3.19 -1.43
CA ALA A 28 -9.67 -1.98 -0.93
C ALA A 28 -10.36 -1.40 0.31
N ARG A 29 -11.71 -1.37 0.33
CA ARG A 29 -12.49 -0.94 1.51
C ARG A 29 -12.18 -1.79 2.73
N ASN A 30 -12.13 -3.10 2.56
CA ASN A 30 -11.82 -4.04 3.64
C ASN A 30 -10.40 -3.82 4.19
N ALA A 31 -9.41 -3.69 3.31
CA ALA A 31 -8.02 -3.43 3.71
C ALA A 31 -7.89 -2.12 4.51
N LEU A 32 -8.44 -1.01 4.00
CA LEU A 32 -8.38 0.29 4.67
C LEU A 32 -9.08 0.27 6.03
N THR A 33 -10.26 -0.36 6.10
CA THR A 33 -11.02 -0.51 7.35
C THR A 33 -10.18 -1.25 8.39
N TRP A 34 -9.57 -2.37 8.03
CA TRP A 34 -8.72 -3.14 8.94
C TRP A 34 -7.48 -2.36 9.35
N PHE A 35 -6.78 -1.68 8.43
CA PHE A 35 -5.60 -0.89 8.78
C PHE A 35 -5.93 0.22 9.80
N MET A 36 -7.05 0.94 9.62
CA MET A 36 -7.46 1.96 10.59
C MET A 36 -7.91 1.37 11.93
N GLN A 37 -8.67 0.26 11.92
CA GLN A 37 -9.08 -0.42 13.16
C GLN A 37 -7.88 -0.91 13.98
N LEU A 38 -6.82 -1.37 13.30
CA LEU A 38 -5.58 -1.80 13.92
C LEU A 38 -4.60 -0.64 14.21
N GLN A 39 -5.03 0.62 14.00
CA GLN A 39 -4.22 1.83 14.18
C GLN A 39 -2.94 1.87 13.32
N MET A 40 -2.92 1.13 12.22
CA MET A 40 -1.84 1.10 11.22
C MET A 40 -2.02 2.25 10.21
N LEU A 41 -2.11 3.49 10.71
CA LEU A 41 -2.44 4.67 9.90
C LEU A 41 -1.41 4.96 8.78
N PRO A 42 -0.08 4.85 9.00
CA PRO A 42 0.89 5.00 7.91
C PRO A 42 0.64 4.00 6.77
N ARG A 43 0.35 2.74 7.13
CA ARG A 43 0.03 1.67 6.18
C ARG A 43 -1.27 1.92 5.42
N ALA A 44 -2.31 2.43 6.10
CA ALA A 44 -3.54 2.85 5.45
C ALA A 44 -3.28 3.95 4.41
N SER A 45 -2.42 4.92 4.74
CA SER A 45 -2.00 6.00 3.83
C SER A 45 -1.25 5.51 2.62
N ASN A 46 -0.22 4.70 2.82
CA ASN A 46 0.58 4.18 1.73
C ASN A 46 -0.26 3.31 0.79
N PHE A 47 -1.09 2.41 1.36
CA PHE A 47 -1.99 1.58 0.57
C PHE A 47 -3.03 2.39 -0.20
N TYR A 48 -3.68 3.38 0.43
CA TYR A 48 -4.65 4.26 -0.22
C TYR A 48 -4.05 4.98 -1.44
N ASN A 49 -2.85 5.53 -1.31
CA ASN A 49 -2.15 6.20 -2.41
C ASN A 49 -1.85 5.21 -3.55
N ALA A 50 -1.33 4.01 -3.22
CA ALA A 50 -0.99 3.01 -4.22
C ALA A 50 -2.20 2.48 -4.99
N ILE A 51 -3.30 2.17 -4.30
CA ILE A 51 -4.51 1.62 -4.96
C ILE A 51 -5.22 2.68 -5.79
N THR A 52 -5.33 3.93 -5.31
CA THR A 52 -5.97 5.01 -6.07
C THR A 52 -5.16 5.38 -7.31
N GLN A 53 -3.82 5.42 -7.23
CA GLN A 53 -2.96 5.59 -8.40
C GLN A 53 -3.15 4.45 -9.41
N THR A 54 -3.19 3.19 -8.94
CA THR A 54 -3.40 2.02 -9.79
C THR A 54 -4.76 2.05 -10.48
N MET A 55 -5.82 2.41 -9.76
CA MET A 55 -7.18 2.54 -10.30
C MET A 55 -7.26 3.64 -11.38
N ASN A 56 -6.68 4.80 -11.10
CA ASN A 56 -6.62 5.92 -12.04
C ASN A 56 -5.85 5.56 -13.32
N ALA A 57 -4.69 4.89 -13.19
CA ALA A 57 -3.88 4.45 -14.32
C ALA A 57 -4.61 3.41 -15.20
N ASN A 58 -5.52 2.63 -14.62
CA ASN A 58 -6.30 1.60 -15.31
C ASN A 58 -7.71 2.06 -15.75
N GLY A 59 -8.03 3.35 -15.61
CA GLY A 59 -9.30 3.93 -16.07
C GLY A 59 -10.49 3.77 -15.12
N MET A 60 -10.29 3.18 -13.93
CA MET A 60 -11.33 2.98 -12.90
C MET A 60 -11.46 4.22 -12.01
N LYS A 61 -11.75 5.37 -12.63
CA LYS A 61 -11.82 6.66 -11.94
C LYS A 61 -12.99 6.74 -10.95
N SER A 62 -14.09 6.04 -11.24
CA SER A 62 -15.26 5.95 -10.34
C SER A 62 -14.90 5.28 -9.02
N ALA A 63 -14.30 4.09 -9.04
CA ALA A 63 -13.82 3.42 -7.82
C ALA A 63 -12.80 4.24 -7.03
N ALA A 64 -11.86 4.91 -7.71
CA ALA A 64 -10.91 5.80 -7.03
C ALA A 64 -11.62 6.97 -6.32
N ALA A 65 -12.63 7.57 -6.97
CA ALA A 65 -13.43 8.64 -6.38
C ALA A 65 -14.29 8.16 -5.19
N GLU A 66 -14.83 6.94 -5.25
CA GLU A 66 -15.54 6.32 -4.12
C GLU A 66 -14.62 6.13 -2.91
N LEU A 67 -13.41 5.60 -3.12
CA LEU A 67 -12.42 5.47 -2.03
C LEU A 67 -12.04 6.83 -1.45
N GLN A 68 -11.87 7.84 -2.30
CA GLN A 68 -11.55 9.19 -1.84
C GLN A 68 -12.67 9.77 -0.96
N LYS A 69 -13.93 9.60 -1.35
CA LYS A 69 -15.08 10.06 -0.56
C LYS A 69 -15.16 9.38 0.80
N GLU A 70 -14.81 8.11 0.90
CA GLU A 70 -14.95 7.32 2.14
C GLU A 70 -13.76 7.45 3.10
N PHE A 71 -12.55 7.56 2.55
CA PHE A 71 -11.31 7.42 3.33
C PHE A 71 -10.36 8.61 3.20
N GLY A 72 -10.49 9.47 2.19
CA GLY A 72 -9.52 10.53 1.88
C GLY A 72 -9.16 11.39 3.09
N ASP A 73 -10.15 11.91 3.80
CA ASP A 73 -9.93 12.77 4.98
C ASP A 73 -9.25 12.04 6.15
N ARG A 74 -9.50 10.74 6.31
CA ARG A 74 -8.96 9.93 7.43
C ARG A 74 -7.51 9.54 7.19
N VAL A 75 -7.11 9.49 5.92
CA VAL A 75 -5.85 8.91 5.48
C VAL A 75 -4.82 10.01 5.19
N SER A 76 -5.27 11.22 4.79
CA SER A 76 -4.42 12.37 4.44
C SER A 76 -3.60 12.97 5.61
N VAL A 77 -3.84 12.58 6.86
CA VAL A 77 -3.21 13.19 8.06
C VAL A 77 -1.84 12.57 8.41
N ALA A 78 -1.42 11.49 7.75
CA ALA A 78 -0.33 10.61 8.25
C ALA A 78 1.07 10.77 7.61
N GLY A 79 1.32 11.73 6.71
CA GLY A 79 2.54 11.71 5.87
C GLY A 79 3.56 12.83 6.08
N ALA A 80 4.63 12.58 6.85
CA ALA A 80 5.93 13.22 6.63
C ALA A 80 7.07 12.22 6.91
N PRO A 81 7.91 11.86 5.92
CA PRO A 81 9.01 10.93 6.14
C PRO A 81 10.19 11.63 6.83
N SER A 82 10.72 11.00 7.88
CA SER A 82 12.01 11.35 8.50
C SER A 82 13.17 10.86 7.63
N ILE A 83 14.07 11.78 7.28
CA ILE A 83 15.28 11.52 6.49
C ILE A 83 16.34 10.92 7.42
N ALA A 84 16.35 9.60 7.58
CA ALA A 84 17.50 8.86 8.08
C ALA A 84 18.28 8.29 6.87
N SER A 85 19.61 8.20 6.96
CA SER A 85 20.43 7.55 5.93
C SER A 85 20.11 6.07 5.91
N ARG A 86 19.42 5.63 4.84
CA ARG A 86 18.92 4.27 4.66
C ARG A 86 19.80 3.51 3.66
N GLY A 87 19.95 2.20 3.83
CA GLY A 87 20.69 1.35 2.91
C GLY A 87 20.04 1.23 1.52
N LYS A 88 20.62 0.43 0.62
CA LYS A 88 20.11 0.27 -0.75
C LYS A 88 19.12 -0.89 -0.79
N LEU A 89 17.89 -0.66 -1.26
CA LEU A 89 16.92 -1.74 -1.40
C LEU A 89 16.98 -2.40 -2.79
N PRO A 90 16.64 -3.69 -2.88
CA PRO A 90 16.47 -4.35 -4.16
C PRO A 90 15.39 -3.66 -5.00
N PRO A 91 15.48 -3.69 -6.33
CA PRO A 91 14.51 -3.06 -7.21
C PRO A 91 13.12 -3.72 -7.18
N LYS A 92 13.04 -4.95 -6.64
CA LYS A 92 11.81 -5.71 -6.48
C LYS A 92 11.79 -6.42 -5.13
N CYS A 93 10.59 -6.53 -4.55
CA CYS A 93 10.37 -7.30 -3.35
C CYS A 93 10.65 -8.78 -3.62
N PRO A 94 11.49 -9.47 -2.83
CA PRO A 94 11.80 -10.89 -3.04
C PRO A 94 10.59 -11.80 -2.80
N GLN A 95 9.57 -11.32 -2.07
CA GLN A 95 8.40 -12.12 -1.70
C GLN A 95 7.27 -12.03 -2.74
N CYS A 96 7.01 -10.85 -3.31
CA CYS A 96 5.89 -10.63 -4.23
C CYS A 96 6.30 -10.09 -5.61
N ALA A 97 7.59 -9.88 -5.85
CA ALA A 97 8.16 -9.29 -7.06
C ALA A 97 7.66 -7.88 -7.42
N ALA A 98 6.89 -7.23 -6.54
CA ALA A 98 6.46 -5.86 -6.73
C ALA A 98 7.67 -4.90 -6.75
N PRO A 99 7.61 -3.80 -7.50
CA PRO A 99 8.68 -2.81 -7.50
C PRO A 99 8.86 -2.23 -6.10
N VAL A 100 10.11 -2.04 -5.70
CA VAL A 100 10.47 -1.48 -4.40
C VAL A 100 11.24 -0.20 -4.66
N ARG A 101 10.73 0.92 -4.15
CA ARG A 101 11.42 2.20 -4.22
C ARG A 101 11.73 2.69 -2.81
N SER A 102 12.99 3.04 -2.58
CA SER A 102 13.52 3.45 -1.27
C SER A 102 12.80 4.65 -0.65
N ASP A 103 12.23 5.51 -1.49
CA ASP A 103 11.46 6.69 -1.11
C ASP A 103 9.99 6.37 -0.81
N GLU A 104 9.47 5.29 -1.38
CA GLU A 104 8.08 4.89 -1.21
C GLU A 104 7.91 3.93 -0.02
N VAL A 105 8.86 3.04 0.25
CA VAL A 105 8.72 2.02 1.30
C VAL A 105 8.78 2.55 2.72
N GLU A 106 8.10 1.85 3.63
CA GLU A 106 8.15 2.11 5.05
C GLU A 106 9.42 1.48 5.66
N TRP A 107 10.38 2.30 6.06
CA TRP A 107 11.61 1.83 6.68
C TRP A 107 11.35 1.41 8.13
N ILE A 108 11.78 0.20 8.47
CA ILE A 108 11.67 -0.36 9.83
C ILE A 108 12.89 0.07 10.64
N ASP A 109 14.07 -0.03 10.03
CA ASP A 109 15.35 0.44 10.56
C ASP A 109 16.27 0.85 9.39
N ASN A 110 17.59 0.90 9.59
CA ASN A 110 18.53 1.30 8.53
C ASN A 110 18.75 0.23 7.46
N ASP A 111 18.50 -1.04 7.82
CA ASP A 111 18.87 -2.22 7.04
C ASP A 111 17.64 -3.00 6.55
N SER A 112 16.44 -2.57 6.94
CA SER A 112 15.20 -3.22 6.58
C SER A 112 14.05 -2.23 6.35
N ALA A 113 13.25 -2.56 5.34
CA ALA A 113 12.05 -1.83 4.98
C ALA A 113 10.89 -2.79 4.75
N GLU A 114 9.69 -2.40 5.11
CA GLU A 114 8.49 -3.16 4.79
C GLU A 114 8.07 -2.91 3.34
N CYS A 115 7.77 -4.00 2.62
CA CYS A 115 7.17 -3.92 1.30
C CYS A 115 5.76 -3.35 1.40
N ASN A 116 5.53 -2.18 0.80
CA ASN A 116 4.20 -1.56 0.74
C ASN A 116 3.12 -2.40 0.03
N TYR A 117 3.54 -3.39 -0.76
CA TYR A 117 2.64 -4.23 -1.53
C TYR A 117 2.18 -5.45 -0.75
N CYS A 118 3.12 -6.28 -0.27
CA CYS A 118 2.78 -7.54 0.41
C CYS A 118 3.01 -7.53 1.92
N GLY A 119 3.66 -6.50 2.45
CA GLY A 119 4.01 -6.41 3.87
C GLY A 119 5.19 -7.26 4.29
N SER A 120 5.92 -7.87 3.36
CA SER A 120 7.14 -8.59 3.71
C SER A 120 8.24 -7.62 4.12
N VAL A 121 9.05 -8.01 5.09
CA VAL A 121 10.30 -7.30 5.38
C VAL A 121 11.28 -7.54 4.24
N ILE A 122 11.75 -6.45 3.63
CA ILE A 122 12.78 -6.41 2.61
C ILE A 122 14.07 -5.97 3.30
N GLN A 123 15.13 -6.74 3.12
CA GLN A 123 16.47 -6.38 3.61
C GLN A 123 17.17 -5.50 2.58
N THR A 124 18.00 -4.57 3.05
CA THR A 124 18.89 -3.82 2.18
C THR A 124 19.98 -4.74 1.62
N GLU A 125 20.38 -4.47 0.38
CA GLU A 125 21.50 -5.11 -0.27
C GLU A 125 22.76 -4.25 -0.05
N GLU A 126 23.91 -4.91 0.13
CA GLU A 126 25.22 -4.26 0.25
C GLU A 126 25.65 -3.54 -1.04
#